data_AF-A0AAN7JU72-F1
#
_entry.id   AF-A0AAN7JU72-F1
#
_cell.length_a   1.000
_cell.length_b   1.000
_cell.length_c   1.000
_cell.angle_alpha   90.00
_cell.angle_beta   90.00
_cell.angle_gamma   90.00
#
_symmetry.space_group_name_H-M   'P 1'
#
loop_
_entity.id
_entity.type
_entity.pdbx_description
1 polymer ?
#
loop_
_entity_poly.entity_id
_entity_poly.type
_entity_poly.pdbx_seq_one_letter_code
_entity_poly.pdbx_strand_id
1 'polypeptide(L)'
;MGASNFASLLGGGGGLVRWWGSVPPPTFLLRPLSPARVFLQKPRNHRFPRRLWSSRTSAVTCESVCSDVISTPSPPPVNDYPEYNRLLPCPLYNTQPRIEHLVVSEEGAAMDYISKTLNLPPLFVADLIQFGAVHAALVCPQPPPTATPEQMRLYKEVTDPAILKYRASIKGKTVREAQKTFRITEPYQIIEAGSYLRVHVHPKRFPRCYEIDWKSRIIAVEESYVVLDKPAGTSVGGTTDNIEESCATFATRALGLKDTLKTTHQIDNCSEGCVVLARTKEYCSVFHGKIRDQMVKKLYLALVASPVPIGIVTHYMRPVNVAPRLVSEDYVKGWYLCKLEVMECNKVPWPNSIIQEKYSVESCGWPTKDFAYECKINLMTGKTHQIRTQLAALGAPIVGDSMYMASAIAELTNPEINPFGKLKKLYLNESDKAIAVEQWIAQHGKEPQVAIGLQACQISWDDGKHIYSAGSPWWRLE
;
A
#
# COMPACT_ATOMS: atom_id res chain seq x y z
N MET A 1 -41.06 -15.21 45.88
CA MET A 1 -41.21 -13.90 46.54
C MET A 1 -39.82 -13.36 46.81
N GLY A 2 -39.59 -12.07 46.53
CA GLY A 2 -38.35 -11.37 46.87
C GLY A 2 -37.45 -11.09 45.68
N ALA A 3 -37.85 -10.13 44.85
CA ALA A 3 -36.96 -9.43 43.93
C ALA A 3 -36.00 -8.53 44.73
N SER A 4 -34.73 -8.50 44.36
CA SER A 4 -33.80 -7.46 44.80
C SER A 4 -33.06 -6.91 43.58
N ASN A 5 -33.49 -5.69 43.21
CA ASN A 5 -32.95 -4.82 42.19
C ASN A 5 -31.44 -4.59 42.36
N PHE A 6 -30.66 -4.77 41.29
CA PHE A 6 -29.34 -4.12 41.14
C PHE A 6 -29.47 -2.99 40.12
N ALA A 7 -30.02 -1.88 40.61
CA ALA A 7 -29.84 -0.56 40.03
C ALA A 7 -29.21 0.32 41.12
N SER A 8 -27.90 0.52 41.04
CA SER A 8 -27.16 1.70 41.55
C SER A 8 -25.67 1.36 41.66
N LEU A 9 -24.92 1.66 40.60
CA LEU A 9 -23.50 2.02 40.63
C LEU A 9 -23.14 2.60 39.25
N LEU A 10 -23.87 3.64 38.85
CA LEU A 10 -23.52 4.52 37.74
C LEU A 10 -23.67 5.96 38.25
N GLY A 11 -22.57 6.49 38.74
CA GLY A 11 -22.45 7.85 39.24
C GLY A 11 -20.98 8.19 39.36
N GLY A 12 -20.35 8.57 38.24
CA GLY A 12 -18.98 9.08 38.20
C GLY A 12 -18.22 8.67 36.94
N GLY A 13 -18.16 9.58 35.97
CA GLY A 13 -17.15 9.61 34.89
C GLY A 13 -17.18 8.43 33.92
N GLY A 14 -17.81 8.63 32.75
CA GLY A 14 -17.64 7.73 31.60
C GLY A 14 -16.17 7.65 31.18
N GLY A 15 -15.47 6.63 31.66
CA GLY A 15 -14.11 6.28 31.25
C GLY A 15 -14.13 5.73 29.83
N LEU A 16 -13.90 6.60 28.85
CA LEU A 16 -13.70 6.25 27.45
C LEU A 16 -12.41 5.42 27.32
N VAL A 17 -12.49 4.15 26.92
CA VAL A 17 -11.29 3.34 26.63
C VAL A 17 -10.92 3.49 25.16
N ARG A 18 -10.18 4.56 24.86
CA ARG A 18 -9.61 4.83 23.53
C ARG A 18 -8.16 4.35 23.51
N TRP A 19 -7.86 3.33 22.72
CA TRP A 19 -6.49 2.87 22.50
C TRP A 19 -5.91 3.62 21.31
N TRP A 20 -5.11 4.66 21.54
CA TRP A 20 -4.26 5.24 20.49
C TRP A 20 -2.80 4.85 20.65
N GLY A 21 -2.21 4.57 19.49
CA GLY A 21 -0.79 4.67 19.20
C GLY A 21 -0.67 4.87 17.70
N SER A 22 -0.57 6.13 17.26
CA SER A 22 -0.06 6.44 15.92
C SER A 22 1.29 5.75 15.78
N VAL A 23 1.54 5.07 14.66
CA VAL A 23 2.92 4.72 14.29
C VAL A 23 3.64 6.06 14.10
N PRO A 24 4.69 6.39 14.88
CA PRO A 24 5.41 7.62 14.63
C PRO A 24 6.04 7.53 13.23
N PRO A 25 5.98 8.59 12.40
CA PRO A 25 6.83 8.65 11.23
C PRO A 25 8.30 8.56 11.67
N PRO A 26 9.21 8.06 10.82
CA PRO A 26 10.63 8.19 11.10
C PRO A 26 10.96 9.66 11.35
N THR A 27 11.50 9.95 12.53
CA THR A 27 11.99 11.26 12.92
C THR A 27 13.17 11.63 12.03
N PHE A 28 12.91 12.38 10.96
CA PHE A 28 13.97 13.06 10.23
C PHE A 28 14.46 14.23 11.08
N LEU A 29 15.68 14.12 11.60
CA LEU A 29 16.39 15.25 12.17
C LEU A 29 16.65 16.29 11.07
N LEU A 30 15.88 17.38 11.08
CA LEU A 30 16.18 18.58 10.31
C LEU A 30 17.48 19.18 10.87
N ARG A 31 18.54 19.19 10.06
CA ARG A 31 19.80 19.88 10.38
C ARG A 31 19.75 21.28 9.76
N PRO A 32 20.03 22.36 10.51
CA PRO A 32 20.10 23.70 9.94
C PRO A 32 21.40 23.87 9.14
N LEU A 33 21.28 24.35 7.90
CA LEU A 33 22.41 24.81 7.10
C LEU A 33 22.77 26.25 7.50
N SER A 34 23.98 26.46 8.02
CA SER A 34 24.57 27.79 8.18
C SER A 34 25.08 28.31 6.82
N PRO A 35 24.85 29.59 6.47
CA PRO A 35 25.46 30.18 5.28
C PRO A 35 26.81 30.82 5.63
N ALA A 36 27.89 30.32 5.02
CA ALA A 36 29.15 31.04 4.96
C ALA A 36 29.11 32.05 3.80
N ARG A 37 29.25 33.34 4.13
CA ARG A 37 29.51 34.45 3.21
C ARG A 37 30.90 34.30 2.57
N VAL A 38 31.04 34.47 1.25
CA VAL A 38 32.17 35.19 0.64
C VAL A 38 31.76 35.87 -0.68
N PHE A 39 31.85 37.20 -0.65
CA PHE A 39 32.16 38.22 -1.67
C PHE A 39 31.72 38.17 -3.16
N LEU A 40 31.01 39.26 -3.48
CA LEU A 40 30.83 39.97 -4.75
C LEU A 40 32.07 40.03 -5.67
N GLN A 41 31.81 39.90 -6.98
CA GLN A 41 32.26 40.85 -8.01
C GLN A 41 31.41 40.72 -9.30
N LYS A 42 30.70 41.81 -9.66
CA LYS A 42 30.28 42.19 -11.04
C LYS A 42 31.36 43.13 -11.60
N PRO A 43 31.39 43.59 -12.89
CA PRO A 43 30.33 43.69 -13.91
C PRO A 43 30.81 43.32 -15.36
N ARG A 44 30.06 43.37 -16.48
CA ARG A 44 29.58 44.53 -17.28
C ARG A 44 28.94 43.98 -18.59
N ASN A 45 27.70 44.36 -18.93
CA ASN A 45 27.26 45.25 -20.03
C ASN A 45 27.50 44.83 -21.50
N HIS A 46 26.43 44.84 -22.33
CA HIS A 46 26.23 45.52 -23.64
C HIS A 46 24.87 45.07 -24.25
N ARG A 47 23.79 45.90 -24.29
CA ARG A 47 23.31 46.82 -25.38
C ARG A 47 23.26 46.13 -26.77
N PHE A 48 22.17 45.87 -27.50
CA PHE A 48 21.01 46.67 -28.04
C PHE A 48 20.69 46.08 -29.49
N PRO A 49 19.73 46.54 -30.34
CA PRO A 49 18.30 46.12 -30.43
C PRO A 49 17.74 45.88 -31.88
N ARG A 50 16.39 45.82 -32.01
CA ARG A 50 15.49 46.04 -33.19
C ARG A 50 15.04 44.77 -33.97
N ARG A 51 13.82 44.62 -34.51
CA ARG A 51 12.59 45.44 -34.64
C ARG A 51 11.41 44.53 -35.12
N LEU A 52 10.26 44.65 -34.44
CA LEU A 52 8.88 44.89 -34.96
C LEU A 52 8.28 44.05 -36.11
N TRP A 53 7.13 43.41 -35.84
CA TRP A 53 5.83 43.86 -36.40
C TRP A 53 4.63 43.41 -35.54
N SER A 54 3.53 44.12 -35.71
CA SER A 54 2.40 44.28 -34.79
C SER A 54 1.07 43.92 -35.44
N SER A 55 0.11 43.43 -34.66
CA SER A 55 -1.32 43.76 -34.74
C SER A 55 -1.96 43.31 -33.41
N ARG A 56 -2.30 44.26 -32.52
CA ARG A 56 -3.66 44.81 -32.25
C ARG A 56 -4.67 43.66 -31.96
N THR A 57 -5.35 43.57 -30.81
CA THR A 57 -5.93 44.66 -29.99
C THR A 57 -6.40 44.15 -28.61
N SER A 58 -6.18 44.99 -27.58
CA SER A 58 -6.96 45.23 -26.31
C SER A 58 -7.21 44.07 -25.33
N ALA A 59 -6.53 43.99 -24.18
CA ALA A 59 -6.68 44.78 -22.91
C ALA A 59 -7.86 44.27 -22.05
N VAL A 60 -7.72 43.88 -20.78
CA VAL A 60 -7.34 44.72 -19.62
C VAL A 60 -6.68 43.88 -18.49
N THR A 61 -5.73 44.54 -17.83
CA THR A 61 -4.85 44.21 -16.70
C THR A 61 -5.52 44.21 -15.31
N CYS A 62 -4.95 43.49 -14.35
CA CYS A 62 -4.60 44.07 -13.05
C CYS A 62 -3.45 43.30 -12.38
N GLU A 63 -2.36 44.00 -12.05
CA GLU A 63 -1.19 43.54 -11.32
C GLU A 63 -1.33 43.78 -9.81
N SER A 64 -0.54 43.01 -9.05
CA SER A 64 0.18 43.42 -7.83
C SER A 64 -0.57 43.45 -6.49
N VAL A 65 -0.10 42.69 -5.49
CA VAL A 65 0.88 43.10 -4.45
C VAL A 65 1.12 41.92 -3.50
N CYS A 66 2.39 41.55 -3.30
CA CYS A 66 2.84 40.70 -2.18
C CYS A 66 2.81 41.49 -0.86
N SER A 67 2.35 40.84 0.20
CA SER A 67 2.70 41.18 1.58
C SER A 67 2.98 39.87 2.33
N ASP A 68 4.27 39.58 2.53
CA ASP A 68 4.76 38.51 3.38
C ASP A 68 4.49 38.82 4.85
N VAL A 69 3.83 37.89 5.56
CA VAL A 69 3.89 37.80 7.02
C VAL A 69 4.33 36.38 7.38
N ILE A 70 5.59 36.28 7.80
CA ILE A 70 6.17 35.07 8.39
C ILE A 70 5.55 34.89 9.77
N SER A 71 4.75 33.83 9.93
CA SER A 71 4.30 33.33 11.23
C SER A 71 4.96 31.98 11.49
N THR A 72 5.77 31.92 12.53
CA THR A 72 6.31 30.70 13.12
C THR A 72 5.17 29.77 13.55
N PRO A 73 5.18 28.46 13.19
CA PRO A 73 4.12 27.57 13.63
C PRO A 73 4.34 27.17 15.10
N SER A 74 3.42 27.60 15.96
CA SER A 74 3.16 26.99 17.26
C SER A 74 2.67 25.54 17.08
N PRO A 75 2.88 24.64 18.06
CA PRO A 75 2.40 23.26 17.95
C PRO A 75 0.85 23.25 17.92
N PRO A 76 0.22 22.45 17.05
CA PRO A 76 -1.24 22.44 16.94
C PRO A 76 -1.86 21.85 18.21
N PRO A 77 -3.00 22.39 18.66
CA PRO A 77 -3.77 21.79 19.74
C PRO A 77 -4.53 20.55 19.25
N VAL A 78 -5.08 19.83 20.22
CA VAL A 78 -5.70 18.50 20.15
C VAL A 78 -6.90 18.43 19.18
N ASN A 79 -6.94 17.38 18.33
CA ASN A 79 -8.11 16.83 17.59
C ASN A 79 -8.61 17.47 16.27
N ASP A 80 -7.75 18.05 15.42
CA ASP A 80 -8.18 18.49 14.07
C ASP A 80 -8.20 17.33 13.05
N TYR A 81 -9.23 16.49 13.12
CA TYR A 81 -9.62 15.66 11.97
C TYR A 81 -10.70 16.40 11.15
N PRO A 82 -10.72 16.27 9.81
CA PRO A 82 -11.76 16.89 8.99
C PRO A 82 -13.15 16.42 9.40
N GLU A 83 -14.16 17.26 9.16
CA GLU A 83 -15.56 16.90 9.39
C GLU A 83 -15.91 15.63 8.61
N TYR A 84 -16.24 14.56 9.34
CA TYR A 84 -16.64 13.29 8.76
C TYR A 84 -18.09 13.40 8.30
N ASN A 85 -18.37 12.97 7.07
CA ASN A 85 -19.72 12.93 6.52
C ASN A 85 -20.04 11.53 6.00
N ARG A 86 -19.68 11.24 4.76
CA ARG A 86 -19.75 9.91 4.14
C ARG A 86 -18.34 9.51 3.71
N LEU A 87 -18.08 8.21 3.64
CA LEU A 87 -16.84 7.69 3.05
C LEU A 87 -16.88 7.77 1.51
N LEU A 88 -18.08 7.93 0.96
CA LEU A 88 -18.35 8.17 -0.45
C LEU A 88 -18.89 9.60 -0.67
N PRO A 89 -18.48 10.31 -1.73
CA PRO A 89 -17.56 9.89 -2.80
C PRO A 89 -16.13 9.68 -2.32
N CYS A 90 -15.34 8.89 -3.07
CA CYS A 90 -13.94 8.64 -2.73
C CYS A 90 -13.16 9.96 -2.69
N PRO A 91 -12.40 10.24 -1.62
CA PRO A 91 -11.59 11.45 -1.56
C PRO A 91 -10.50 11.39 -2.64
N LEU A 92 -10.14 12.57 -3.18
CA LEU A 92 -9.07 12.71 -4.18
C LEU A 92 -7.68 12.35 -3.64
N TYR A 93 -7.52 12.35 -2.31
CA TYR A 93 -6.27 12.05 -1.63
C TYR A 93 -6.48 11.03 -0.52
N ASN A 94 -5.47 10.19 -0.31
CA ASN A 94 -5.43 9.28 0.84
C ASN A 94 -5.06 10.07 2.10
N THR A 95 -5.89 9.95 3.13
CA THR A 95 -5.57 10.44 4.47
C THR A 95 -4.60 9.47 5.17
N GLN A 96 -3.86 9.96 6.16
CA GLN A 96 -2.99 9.09 6.95
C GLN A 96 -3.82 8.01 7.65
N PRO A 97 -3.35 6.74 7.67
CA PRO A 97 -4.06 5.67 8.34
C PRO A 97 -4.36 6.01 9.80
N ARG A 98 -5.64 5.90 10.17
CA ARG A 98 -6.13 6.04 11.54
C ARG A 98 -6.79 4.74 11.94
N ILE A 99 -6.21 4.06 12.92
CA ILE A 99 -6.73 2.79 13.44
C ILE A 99 -7.05 2.98 14.92
N GLU A 100 -8.31 2.75 15.27
CA GLU A 100 -8.83 2.86 16.63
C GLU A 100 -9.05 1.45 17.17
N HIS A 101 -8.60 1.21 18.40
CA HIS A 101 -8.89 -0.04 19.09
C HIS A 101 -9.82 0.27 20.27
N LEU A 102 -10.92 -0.47 20.37
CA LEU A 102 -11.98 -0.23 21.35
C LEU A 102 -12.30 -1.53 22.08
N VAL A 103 -12.69 -1.39 23.34
CA VAL A 103 -13.36 -2.46 24.09
C VAL A 103 -14.79 -2.03 24.32
N VAL A 104 -15.72 -2.93 24.03
CA VAL A 104 -17.15 -2.66 24.13
C VAL A 104 -17.55 -2.65 25.61
N SER A 105 -18.05 -1.51 26.09
CA SER A 105 -18.42 -1.32 27.50
C SER A 105 -19.86 -1.74 27.79
N GLU A 106 -20.76 -1.53 26.82
CA GLU A 106 -22.17 -1.85 26.88
C GLU A 106 -22.59 -2.61 25.62
N GLU A 107 -23.47 -3.60 25.76
CA GLU A 107 -24.00 -4.33 24.62
C GLU A 107 -24.85 -3.40 23.74
N GLY A 108 -24.66 -3.49 22.42
CA GLY A 108 -25.42 -2.68 21.48
C GLY A 108 -25.03 -2.92 20.03
N ALA A 109 -25.70 -2.20 19.11
CA ALA A 109 -25.36 -2.24 17.69
C ALA A 109 -23.96 -1.68 17.43
N ALA A 110 -23.19 -2.36 16.57
CA ALA A 110 -21.82 -1.98 16.24
C ALA A 110 -21.72 -0.53 15.76
N MET A 111 -22.60 -0.12 14.85
CA MET A 111 -22.61 1.23 14.29
C MET A 111 -22.82 2.30 15.37
N ASP A 112 -23.83 2.13 16.23
CA ASP A 112 -24.18 3.09 17.27
C ASP A 112 -23.06 3.20 18.31
N TYR A 113 -22.51 2.05 18.72
CA TYR A 113 -21.40 2.02 19.66
C TYR A 113 -20.16 2.76 19.12
N ILE A 114 -19.76 2.46 17.88
CA ILE A 114 -18.60 3.09 17.24
C ILE A 114 -18.86 4.58 17.01
N SER A 115 -20.06 4.95 16.53
CA SER A 115 -20.45 6.34 16.29
C SER A 115 -20.34 7.17 17.57
N LYS A 116 -20.98 6.72 18.65
CA LYS A 116 -20.95 7.37 19.97
C LYS A 116 -19.54 7.46 20.54
N THR A 117 -18.79 6.37 20.48
CA THR A 117 -17.46 6.27 21.12
C THR A 117 -16.40 7.09 20.40
N LEU A 118 -16.43 7.14 19.06
CA LEU A 118 -15.43 7.85 18.26
C LEU A 118 -15.87 9.26 17.84
N ASN A 119 -17.10 9.65 18.17
CA ASN A 119 -17.76 10.86 17.67
C ASN A 119 -17.72 10.92 16.13
N LEU A 120 -18.15 9.83 15.49
CA LEU A 120 -18.24 9.70 14.04
C LEU A 120 -19.70 9.64 13.59
N PRO A 121 -20.08 10.20 12.44
CA PRO A 121 -21.45 10.08 11.92
C PRO A 121 -21.85 8.61 11.72
N PRO A 122 -23.09 8.21 12.06
CA PRO A 122 -23.55 6.83 11.87
C PRO A 122 -23.40 6.34 10.43
N LEU A 123 -23.71 7.17 9.43
CA LEU A 123 -23.57 6.80 8.02
C LEU A 123 -22.11 6.60 7.60
N PHE A 124 -21.16 7.36 8.16
CA PHE A 124 -19.74 7.14 7.94
C PHE A 124 -19.30 5.78 8.49
N VAL A 125 -19.77 5.43 9.69
CA VAL A 125 -19.48 4.13 10.31
C VAL A 125 -20.13 2.98 9.54
N ALA A 126 -21.35 3.16 9.02
CA ALA A 126 -21.97 2.20 8.13
C ALA A 126 -21.13 1.96 6.87
N ASP A 127 -20.60 3.03 6.25
CA ASP A 127 -19.68 2.90 5.12
C ASP A 127 -18.39 2.16 5.54
N LEU A 128 -17.81 2.44 6.72
CA LEU A 128 -16.63 1.70 7.21
C LEU A 128 -16.91 0.20 7.35
N ILE A 129 -18.08 -0.17 7.85
CA ILE A 129 -18.51 -1.57 7.99
C ILE A 129 -18.66 -2.21 6.60
N GLN A 130 -19.32 -1.52 5.66
CA GLN A 130 -19.47 -1.98 4.28
C GLN A 130 -18.10 -2.19 3.61
N PHE A 131 -17.15 -1.28 3.82
CA PHE A 131 -15.78 -1.39 3.30
C PHE A 131 -14.96 -2.50 3.98
N GLY A 132 -15.49 -3.17 5.00
CA GLY A 132 -14.77 -4.19 5.75
C GLY A 132 -13.66 -3.63 6.64
N ALA A 133 -13.76 -2.34 6.99
CA ALA A 133 -12.79 -1.58 7.78
C ALA A 133 -12.95 -1.81 9.29
N VAL A 134 -14.02 -2.50 9.72
CA VAL A 134 -14.32 -2.79 11.12
C VAL A 134 -14.12 -4.28 11.41
N HIS A 135 -13.21 -4.59 12.33
CA HIS A 135 -12.97 -5.95 12.81
C HIS A 135 -13.41 -6.08 14.26
N ALA A 136 -13.87 -7.27 14.64
CA ALA A 136 -14.19 -7.62 16.01
C ALA A 136 -13.48 -8.91 16.44
N ALA A 137 -13.25 -9.06 17.74
CA ALA A 137 -12.89 -10.31 18.39
C ALA A 137 -13.68 -10.42 19.70
N LEU A 138 -13.98 -11.65 20.14
CA LEU A 138 -14.73 -11.85 21.38
C LEU A 138 -13.89 -11.48 22.61
N VAL A 139 -12.58 -11.71 22.50
CA VAL A 139 -11.59 -11.33 23.51
C VAL A 139 -10.54 -10.45 22.85
N CYS A 140 -10.13 -9.40 23.56
CA CYS A 140 -9.08 -8.51 23.11
C CYS A 140 -7.80 -9.32 22.78
N PRO A 141 -7.21 -9.16 21.58
CA PRO A 141 -5.92 -9.75 21.28
C PRO A 141 -4.84 -9.13 22.18
N GLN A 142 -3.70 -9.80 22.32
CA GLN A 142 -2.60 -9.23 23.12
C GLN A 142 -2.20 -7.85 22.56
N PRO A 143 -2.09 -6.82 23.42
CA PRO A 143 -1.61 -5.52 23.03
C PRO A 143 -0.16 -5.61 22.54
N PRO A 144 0.28 -4.69 21.66
CA PRO A 144 1.68 -4.64 21.26
C PRO A 144 2.59 -4.31 22.45
N PRO A 145 3.89 -4.66 22.40
CA PRO A 145 4.85 -4.30 23.46
C PRO A 145 4.97 -2.80 23.73
N THR A 146 4.55 -1.97 22.77
CA THR A 146 4.53 -0.51 22.86
C THR A 146 3.29 0.05 23.57
N ALA A 147 2.39 -0.81 24.07
CA ALA A 147 1.19 -0.37 24.78
C ALA A 147 1.55 0.36 26.08
N THR A 148 0.78 1.40 26.41
CA THR A 148 0.99 2.17 27.64
C THR A 148 0.66 1.33 28.89
N PRO A 149 1.16 1.69 30.09
CA PRO A 149 0.81 0.97 31.31
C PRO A 149 -0.69 0.97 31.61
N GLU A 150 -1.38 2.08 31.31
CA GLU A 150 -2.83 2.21 31.45
C GLU A 150 -3.58 1.27 30.50
N GLN A 151 -3.16 1.25 29.24
CA GLN A 151 -3.63 0.31 28.24
C GLN A 151 -3.46 -1.14 28.72
N MET A 152 -2.26 -1.52 29.16
CA MET A 152 -2.00 -2.86 29.70
C MET A 152 -2.84 -3.20 30.93
N ARG A 153 -3.15 -2.23 31.79
CA ARG A 153 -4.06 -2.41 32.93
C ARG A 153 -5.48 -2.70 32.45
N LEU A 154 -6.02 -1.88 31.56
CA LEU A 154 -7.35 -2.04 30.98
C LEU A 154 -7.48 -3.37 30.26
N TYR A 155 -6.46 -3.79 29.49
CA TYR A 155 -6.43 -5.10 28.87
C TYR A 155 -6.56 -6.22 29.89
N LYS A 156 -5.78 -6.20 30.98
CA LYS A 156 -5.85 -7.23 32.03
C LYS A 156 -7.22 -7.28 32.68
N GLU A 157 -7.83 -6.13 32.92
CA GLU A 157 -9.18 -6.04 33.49
C GLU A 157 -10.22 -6.68 32.56
N VAL A 158 -10.29 -6.27 31.29
CA VAL A 158 -11.34 -6.75 30.37
C VAL A 158 -11.09 -8.17 29.83
N THR A 159 -9.90 -8.71 30.03
CA THR A 159 -9.54 -10.10 29.65
C THR A 159 -9.40 -11.04 30.83
N ASP A 160 -9.77 -10.60 32.04
CA ASP A 160 -9.71 -11.44 33.24
C ASP A 160 -10.58 -12.71 33.07
N PRO A 161 -10.02 -13.91 33.27
CA PRO A 161 -10.77 -15.17 33.16
C PRO A 161 -12.05 -15.22 34.01
N ALA A 162 -12.08 -14.54 35.17
CA ALA A 162 -13.24 -14.46 36.03
C ALA A 162 -14.40 -13.69 35.39
N ILE A 163 -14.11 -12.73 34.51
CA ILE A 163 -15.09 -11.98 33.73
C ILE A 163 -15.51 -12.79 32.49
N LEU A 164 -14.54 -13.39 31.79
CA LEU A 164 -14.80 -14.10 30.54
C LEU A 164 -15.55 -15.43 30.71
N LYS A 165 -15.40 -16.13 31.85
CA LYS A 165 -16.00 -17.47 32.08
C LYS A 165 -17.53 -17.48 32.07
N TYR A 166 -18.17 -16.32 32.29
CA TYR A 166 -19.62 -16.20 32.31
C TYR A 166 -20.21 -15.85 30.94
N ARG A 167 -19.38 -15.52 29.94
CA ARG A 167 -19.84 -15.15 28.60
C ARG A 167 -20.20 -16.38 27.78
N ALA A 168 -21.47 -16.48 27.39
CA ALA A 168 -21.98 -17.58 26.58
C ALA A 168 -21.25 -17.70 25.22
N SER A 169 -20.84 -16.57 24.63
CA SER A 169 -20.15 -16.50 23.34
C SER A 169 -18.74 -17.11 23.35
N ILE A 170 -18.13 -17.23 24.53
CA ILE A 170 -16.77 -17.77 24.75
C ILE A 170 -16.82 -19.22 25.25
N LYS A 171 -17.96 -19.68 25.77
CA LYS A 171 -18.11 -21.05 26.31
C LYS A 171 -17.68 -22.09 25.27
N GLY A 172 -16.73 -22.95 25.65
CA GLY A 172 -16.20 -24.00 24.78
C GLY A 172 -15.14 -23.55 23.76
N LYS A 173 -14.76 -22.26 23.74
CA LYS A 173 -13.64 -21.75 22.95
C LYS A 173 -12.39 -21.60 23.80
N THR A 174 -11.24 -21.86 23.21
CA THR A 174 -9.96 -21.44 23.76
C THR A 174 -9.80 -19.92 23.67
N VAL A 175 -8.94 -19.34 24.50
CA VAL A 175 -8.61 -17.90 24.43
C VAL A 175 -8.13 -17.51 23.03
N ARG A 176 -7.30 -18.36 22.42
CA ARG A 176 -6.77 -18.14 21.06
C ARG A 176 -7.87 -18.09 20.00
N GLU A 177 -8.88 -18.96 20.10
CA GLU A 177 -10.03 -18.93 19.20
C GLU A 177 -10.90 -17.68 19.42
N ALA A 178 -11.10 -17.28 20.67
CA ALA A 178 -11.85 -16.08 21.02
C ALA A 178 -11.14 -14.77 20.59
N GLN A 179 -9.82 -14.79 20.48
CA GLN A 179 -8.98 -13.68 19.98
C GLN A 179 -8.92 -13.59 18.44
N LYS A 180 -9.45 -14.59 17.71
CA LYS A 180 -9.45 -14.56 16.25
C LYS A 180 -10.38 -13.45 15.77
N THR A 181 -9.83 -12.48 15.05
CA THR A 181 -10.60 -11.36 14.51
C THR A 181 -11.47 -11.78 13.32
N PHE A 182 -12.68 -11.26 13.25
CA PHE A 182 -13.59 -11.34 12.11
C PHE A 182 -14.06 -9.94 11.71
N ARG A 183 -14.57 -9.76 10.49
CA ARG A 183 -15.13 -8.47 10.07
C ARG A 183 -16.57 -8.33 10.57
N ILE A 184 -16.94 -7.14 11.00
CA ILE A 184 -18.35 -6.78 11.14
C ILE A 184 -18.86 -6.51 9.73
N THR A 185 -19.98 -7.15 9.37
CA THR A 185 -20.56 -7.05 8.03
C THR A 185 -21.84 -6.23 7.99
N GLU A 186 -22.56 -6.15 9.13
CA GLU A 186 -23.83 -5.45 9.22
C GLU A 186 -23.76 -4.32 10.26
N PRO A 187 -24.22 -3.09 9.94
CA PRO A 187 -24.19 -1.96 10.86
C PRO A 187 -24.89 -2.22 12.20
N TYR A 188 -26.01 -2.95 12.15
CA TYR A 188 -26.84 -3.26 13.32
C TYR A 188 -26.47 -4.59 13.99
N GLN A 189 -25.34 -5.21 13.62
CA GLN A 189 -24.85 -6.40 14.31
C GLN A 189 -24.65 -6.07 15.79
N ILE A 190 -25.30 -6.84 16.67
CA ILE A 190 -25.15 -6.67 18.12
C ILE A 190 -23.76 -7.16 18.54
N ILE A 191 -23.05 -6.32 19.28
CA ILE A 191 -21.75 -6.61 19.85
C ILE A 191 -21.89 -6.67 21.36
N GLU A 192 -21.53 -7.82 21.93
CA GLU A 192 -21.56 -8.07 23.37
C GLU A 192 -20.49 -7.24 24.09
N ALA A 193 -20.82 -6.76 25.31
CA ALA A 193 -19.86 -6.12 26.19
C ALA A 193 -18.62 -7.00 26.44
N GLY A 194 -17.45 -6.36 26.57
CA GLY A 194 -16.14 -6.99 26.68
C GLY A 194 -15.55 -7.45 25.33
N SER A 195 -16.29 -7.37 24.22
CA SER A 195 -15.73 -7.64 22.90
C SER A 195 -14.76 -6.54 22.48
N TYR A 196 -13.80 -6.90 21.63
CA TYR A 196 -12.82 -5.99 21.07
C TYR A 196 -13.21 -5.56 19.66
N LEU A 197 -13.03 -4.28 19.33
CA LEU A 197 -13.20 -3.73 17.99
C LEU A 197 -11.89 -3.08 17.52
N ARG A 198 -11.52 -3.32 16.27
CA ARG A 198 -10.47 -2.59 15.55
C ARG A 198 -11.09 -1.87 14.36
N VAL A 199 -11.16 -0.56 14.42
CA VAL A 199 -11.81 0.31 13.44
C VAL A 199 -10.74 1.06 12.64
N HIS A 200 -10.64 0.74 11.35
CA HIS A 200 -9.81 1.50 10.41
C HIS A 200 -10.60 2.72 9.93
N VAL A 201 -10.46 3.85 10.62
CA VAL A 201 -11.24 5.09 10.35
C VAL A 201 -10.87 5.71 9.00
N HIS A 202 -9.60 5.59 8.61
CA HIS A 202 -9.11 6.00 7.29
C HIS A 202 -8.62 4.75 6.54
N PRO A 203 -9.53 3.94 5.97
CA PRO A 203 -9.13 2.78 5.21
C PRO A 203 -8.40 3.22 3.94
N LYS A 204 -7.45 2.40 3.47
CA LYS A 204 -6.77 2.62 2.18
C LYS A 204 -7.80 2.76 1.06
N ARG A 205 -7.64 3.74 0.18
CA ARG A 205 -8.55 3.97 -0.96
C ARG A 205 -7.89 3.70 -2.31
N PHE A 206 -8.70 3.23 -3.26
CA PHE A 206 -8.33 3.00 -4.66
C PHE A 206 -9.31 3.72 -5.61
N PRO A 207 -9.27 5.07 -5.65
CA PRO A 207 -10.21 5.90 -6.44
C PRO A 207 -10.25 5.53 -7.92
N ARG A 208 -9.12 5.11 -8.49
CA ARG A 208 -9.01 4.71 -9.90
C ARG A 208 -10.00 3.62 -10.28
N CYS A 209 -10.46 2.79 -9.34
CA CYS A 209 -11.49 1.79 -9.58
C CYS A 209 -12.80 2.38 -10.14
N TYR A 210 -13.12 3.64 -9.86
CA TYR A 210 -14.35 4.30 -10.34
C TYR A 210 -14.20 4.95 -11.72
N GLU A 211 -12.96 5.10 -12.23
CA GLU A 211 -12.65 5.75 -13.50
C GLU A 211 -12.52 4.74 -14.66
N ILE A 212 -12.38 3.46 -14.32
CA ILE A 212 -12.11 2.39 -15.27
C ILE A 212 -13.43 1.84 -15.82
N ASP A 213 -13.51 1.74 -17.14
CA ASP A 213 -14.46 0.83 -17.78
C ASP A 213 -13.99 -0.61 -17.59
N TRP A 214 -14.53 -1.29 -16.57
CA TRP A 214 -14.12 -2.64 -16.23
C TRP A 214 -14.50 -3.69 -17.27
N LYS A 215 -15.53 -3.44 -18.09
CA LYS A 215 -15.94 -4.40 -19.14
C LYS A 215 -14.87 -4.52 -20.22
N SER A 216 -14.28 -3.39 -20.66
CA SER A 216 -13.17 -3.41 -21.64
C SER A 216 -11.87 -4.00 -21.11
N ARG A 217 -11.75 -4.21 -19.79
CA ARG A 217 -10.58 -4.86 -19.17
C ARG A 217 -10.70 -6.38 -19.07
N ILE A 218 -11.87 -6.95 -19.33
CA ILE A 218 -12.06 -8.40 -19.28
C ILE A 218 -11.42 -9.03 -20.53
N ILE A 219 -10.42 -9.89 -20.32
CA ILE A 219 -9.75 -10.65 -21.38
C ILE A 219 -10.58 -11.89 -21.74
N ALA A 220 -11.07 -12.62 -20.73
CA ALA A 220 -11.85 -13.85 -20.94
C ALA A 220 -12.81 -14.12 -19.78
N VAL A 221 -13.96 -14.72 -20.09
CA VAL A 221 -14.95 -15.21 -19.11
C VAL A 221 -15.17 -16.69 -19.37
N GLU A 222 -14.69 -17.52 -18.46
CA GLU A 222 -14.79 -18.97 -18.53
C GLU A 222 -15.76 -19.49 -17.47
N GLU A 223 -16.12 -20.77 -17.54
CA GLU A 223 -17.05 -21.37 -16.57
C GLU A 223 -16.53 -21.25 -15.13
N SER A 224 -15.23 -21.47 -14.92
CA SER A 224 -14.61 -21.52 -13.58
C SER A 224 -13.82 -20.27 -13.19
N TYR A 225 -13.45 -19.42 -14.14
CA TYR A 225 -12.59 -18.25 -13.89
C TYR A 225 -12.84 -17.10 -14.87
N VAL A 226 -12.27 -15.95 -14.55
CA VAL A 226 -12.24 -14.74 -15.36
C VAL A 226 -10.79 -14.29 -15.46
N VAL A 227 -10.37 -13.86 -16.65
CA VAL A 227 -9.06 -13.26 -16.87
C VAL A 227 -9.25 -11.77 -17.13
N LEU A 228 -8.50 -10.96 -16.41
CA LEU A 228 -8.60 -9.50 -16.41
C LEU A 228 -7.24 -8.88 -16.74
N ASP A 229 -7.24 -7.86 -17.61
CA ASP A 229 -6.12 -6.94 -17.74
C ASP A 229 -6.22 -5.87 -16.64
N LYS A 230 -5.56 -6.12 -15.50
CA LYS A 230 -5.60 -5.21 -14.36
C LYS A 230 -4.92 -3.89 -14.74
N PRO A 231 -5.57 -2.73 -14.55
CA PRO A 231 -4.93 -1.43 -14.67
C PRO A 231 -4.07 -1.08 -13.44
N ALA A 232 -3.06 -0.22 -13.60
CA ALA A 232 -2.27 0.29 -12.47
C ALA A 232 -3.13 1.09 -11.49
N GLY A 233 -2.63 1.33 -10.28
CA GLY A 233 -3.31 2.11 -9.24
C GLY A 233 -4.54 1.42 -8.63
N THR A 234 -4.69 0.10 -8.81
CA THR A 234 -5.81 -0.69 -8.28
C THR A 234 -5.30 -1.94 -7.54
N SER A 235 -6.02 -2.39 -6.52
CA SER A 235 -5.72 -3.67 -5.86
C SER A 235 -6.41 -4.83 -6.57
N VAL A 236 -5.75 -5.99 -6.68
CA VAL A 236 -6.35 -7.20 -7.28
C VAL A 236 -7.54 -7.71 -6.46
N GLY A 237 -7.40 -7.73 -5.13
CA GLY A 237 -8.43 -8.17 -4.19
C GLY A 237 -8.57 -7.20 -3.01
N GLY A 238 -9.50 -7.48 -2.11
CA GLY A 238 -9.69 -6.65 -0.91
C GLY A 238 -8.45 -6.60 -0.02
N THR A 239 -8.14 -5.42 0.50
CA THR A 239 -7.14 -5.24 1.56
C THR A 239 -7.71 -5.59 2.92
N THR A 240 -6.91 -5.47 3.99
CA THR A 240 -7.38 -5.66 5.37
C THR A 240 -8.56 -4.74 5.68
N ASP A 241 -8.50 -3.49 5.24
CA ASP A 241 -9.37 -2.38 5.60
C ASP A 241 -10.31 -1.92 4.47
N ASN A 242 -10.19 -2.48 3.27
CA ASN A 242 -11.03 -2.13 2.12
C ASN A 242 -11.27 -3.35 1.22
N ILE A 243 -12.47 -3.91 1.27
CA ILE A 243 -12.89 -5.04 0.41
C ILE A 243 -13.67 -4.59 -0.84
N GLU A 244 -14.09 -3.34 -0.88
CA GLU A 244 -14.99 -2.79 -1.88
C GLU A 244 -14.23 -2.36 -3.14
N GLU A 245 -13.11 -1.67 -2.97
CA GLU A 245 -12.33 -1.07 -4.06
C GLU A 245 -11.22 -2.01 -4.55
N SER A 246 -11.62 -3.06 -5.26
CA SER A 246 -10.67 -4.01 -5.86
C SER A 246 -11.11 -4.48 -7.26
N CYS A 247 -10.15 -4.96 -8.05
CA CYS A 247 -10.41 -5.59 -9.34
C CYS A 247 -11.44 -6.71 -9.23
N ALA A 248 -11.32 -7.57 -8.22
CA ALA A 248 -12.27 -8.67 -8.01
C ALA A 248 -13.70 -8.15 -7.84
N THR A 249 -13.91 -7.15 -6.98
CA THR A 249 -15.25 -6.59 -6.70
C THR A 249 -15.81 -5.85 -7.91
N PHE A 250 -15.02 -5.01 -8.57
CA PHE A 250 -15.49 -4.22 -9.71
C PHE A 250 -15.70 -5.06 -10.97
N ALA A 251 -14.83 -6.04 -11.25
CA ALA A 251 -15.06 -6.99 -12.35
C ALA A 251 -16.31 -7.84 -12.11
N THR A 252 -16.58 -8.25 -10.87
CA THR A 252 -17.82 -8.95 -10.49
C THR A 252 -19.05 -8.12 -10.87
N ARG A 253 -19.07 -6.83 -10.48
CA ARG A 253 -20.16 -5.90 -10.78
C ARG A 253 -20.31 -5.67 -12.28
N ALA A 254 -19.21 -5.44 -12.99
CA ALA A 254 -19.21 -5.21 -14.43
C ALA A 254 -19.79 -6.41 -15.22
N LEU A 255 -19.55 -7.63 -14.74
CA LEU A 255 -20.07 -8.87 -15.31
C LEU A 255 -21.48 -9.24 -14.81
N GLY A 256 -22.06 -8.50 -13.86
CA GLY A 256 -23.36 -8.82 -13.27
C GLY A 256 -23.38 -10.14 -12.49
N LEU A 257 -22.24 -10.56 -11.94
CA LEU A 257 -22.13 -11.80 -11.17
C LEU A 257 -22.70 -11.61 -9.76
N LYS A 258 -23.41 -12.63 -9.27
CA LYS A 258 -23.98 -12.64 -7.91
C LYS A 258 -22.90 -12.76 -6.84
N ASP A 259 -21.97 -13.69 -7.03
CA ASP A 259 -20.89 -13.96 -6.08
C ASP A 259 -19.61 -13.24 -6.49
N THR A 260 -18.94 -12.64 -5.52
CA THR A 260 -17.64 -11.98 -5.76
C THR A 260 -16.60 -12.98 -6.25
N LEU A 261 -15.93 -12.58 -7.32
CA LEU A 261 -14.74 -13.23 -7.85
C LEU A 261 -13.65 -13.34 -6.78
N LYS A 262 -12.87 -14.41 -6.83
CA LYS A 262 -11.85 -14.75 -5.82
C LYS A 262 -10.47 -14.58 -6.40
N THR A 263 -9.62 -13.87 -5.66
CA THR A 263 -8.22 -13.66 -6.04
C THR A 263 -7.44 -14.96 -5.97
N THR A 264 -6.81 -15.38 -7.09
CA THR A 264 -5.96 -16.58 -7.15
C THR A 264 -4.47 -16.26 -6.97
N HIS A 265 -4.06 -15.05 -7.37
CA HIS A 265 -2.73 -14.50 -7.22
C HIS A 265 -2.82 -12.98 -7.27
N GLN A 266 -1.72 -12.30 -6.96
CA GLN A 266 -1.67 -10.83 -6.93
C GLN A 266 -0.47 -10.34 -7.74
N ILE A 267 -0.65 -9.15 -8.32
CA ILE A 267 0.40 -8.27 -8.82
C ILE A 267 0.31 -6.96 -8.03
N ASP A 268 1.40 -6.20 -7.98
CA ASP A 268 1.46 -4.97 -7.17
C ASP A 268 0.43 -3.93 -7.64
N ASN A 269 0.01 -3.04 -6.74
CA ASN A 269 -1.02 -2.04 -7.04
C ASN A 269 -0.63 -1.17 -8.25
N CYS A 270 0.64 -0.77 -8.30
CA CYS A 270 1.24 0.04 -9.36
C CYS A 270 1.52 -0.70 -10.68
N SER A 271 1.41 -2.04 -10.69
CA SER A 271 1.64 -2.87 -11.88
C SER A 271 0.35 -3.09 -12.67
N GLU A 272 0.51 -3.31 -13.97
CA GLU A 272 -0.58 -3.63 -14.91
C GLU A 272 -0.53 -5.09 -15.37
N GLY A 273 -1.56 -5.57 -16.04
CA GLY A 273 -1.52 -6.83 -16.80
C GLY A 273 -2.40 -7.95 -16.27
N CYS A 274 -2.16 -9.15 -16.77
CA CYS A 274 -3.02 -10.31 -16.56
C CYS A 274 -3.14 -10.70 -15.09
N VAL A 275 -4.39 -10.84 -14.62
CA VAL A 275 -4.74 -11.52 -13.38
C VAL A 275 -5.86 -12.51 -13.61
N VAL A 276 -5.81 -13.65 -12.92
CA VAL A 276 -6.83 -14.70 -12.98
C VAL A 276 -7.67 -14.64 -11.70
N LEU A 277 -8.97 -14.54 -11.87
CA LEU A 277 -9.94 -14.47 -10.79
C LEU A 277 -10.86 -15.69 -10.86
N ALA A 278 -10.91 -16.48 -9.79
CA ALA A 278 -11.76 -17.66 -9.73
C ALA A 278 -13.22 -17.29 -9.46
N ARG A 279 -14.16 -17.96 -10.12
CA ARG A 279 -15.60 -17.80 -9.86
C ARG A 279 -16.01 -18.53 -8.57
N THR A 280 -15.40 -19.69 -8.32
CA THR A 280 -15.72 -20.57 -7.19
C THR A 280 -14.56 -20.73 -6.21
N LYS A 281 -14.83 -21.14 -4.96
CA LYS A 281 -13.77 -21.37 -3.96
C LYS A 281 -12.93 -22.60 -4.32
N GLU A 282 -13.60 -23.57 -4.92
CA GLU A 282 -13.09 -24.84 -5.40
C GLU A 282 -12.03 -24.60 -6.47
N TYR A 283 -12.36 -23.83 -7.52
CA TYR A 283 -11.39 -23.49 -8.56
C TYR A 283 -10.25 -22.61 -8.05
N CYS A 284 -10.53 -21.69 -7.10
CA CYS A 284 -9.48 -20.91 -6.46
C CYS A 284 -8.43 -21.80 -5.80
N SER A 285 -8.87 -22.84 -5.07
CA SER A 285 -7.98 -23.84 -4.46
C SER A 285 -7.20 -24.65 -5.51
N VAL A 286 -7.85 -25.04 -6.61
CA VAL A 286 -7.19 -25.73 -7.74
C VAL A 286 -6.07 -24.86 -8.33
N PHE A 287 -6.36 -23.58 -8.61
CA PHE A 287 -5.38 -22.67 -9.19
C PHE A 287 -4.22 -22.37 -8.22
N HIS A 288 -4.49 -22.27 -6.91
CA HIS A 288 -3.44 -22.20 -5.89
C HIS A 288 -2.52 -23.42 -5.91
N GLY A 289 -3.07 -24.62 -6.13
CA GLY A 289 -2.29 -25.84 -6.37
C GLY A 289 -1.35 -25.67 -7.56
N LYS A 290 -1.87 -25.25 -8.71
CA LYS A 290 -1.07 -25.02 -9.92
C LYS A 290 0.09 -24.03 -9.70
N ILE A 291 -0.14 -22.95 -8.95
CA ILE A 291 0.93 -21.99 -8.61
C ILE A 291 1.98 -22.65 -7.71
N ARG A 292 1.55 -23.40 -6.68
CA ARG A 292 2.44 -24.11 -5.74
C ARG A 292 3.32 -25.12 -6.46
N ASP A 293 2.73 -25.83 -7.41
CA ASP A 293 3.37 -26.88 -8.19
C ASP A 293 4.13 -26.33 -9.41
N GLN A 294 4.29 -25.00 -9.50
CA GLN A 294 5.01 -24.28 -10.58
C GLN A 294 4.48 -24.55 -11.99
N MET A 295 3.20 -24.92 -12.12
CA MET A 295 2.53 -25.18 -13.41
C MET A 295 1.99 -23.91 -14.09
N VAL A 296 2.13 -22.75 -13.45
CA VAL A 296 1.69 -21.46 -13.99
C VAL A 296 2.91 -20.65 -14.42
N LYS A 297 3.03 -20.43 -15.74
CA LYS A 297 4.04 -19.56 -16.33
C LYS A 297 3.53 -18.12 -16.35
N LYS A 298 4.35 -17.19 -15.86
CA LYS A 298 4.02 -15.76 -15.78
C LYS A 298 5.11 -14.96 -16.47
N LEU A 299 4.77 -14.28 -17.54
CA LEU A 299 5.68 -13.41 -18.28
C LEU A 299 5.35 -11.95 -17.97
N TYR A 300 6.40 -11.16 -17.81
CA TYR A 300 6.35 -9.74 -17.54
C TYR A 300 7.13 -8.98 -18.60
N LEU A 301 6.67 -7.77 -18.91
CA LEU A 301 7.48 -6.72 -19.52
C LEU A 301 7.84 -5.71 -18.44
N ALA A 302 9.11 -5.35 -18.36
CA ALA A 302 9.63 -4.33 -17.44
C ALA A 302 10.43 -3.29 -18.21
N LEU A 303 10.06 -2.02 -18.08
CA LEU A 303 10.84 -0.89 -18.57
C LEU A 303 11.80 -0.44 -17.46
N VAL A 304 13.10 -0.68 -17.64
CA VAL A 304 14.14 -0.40 -16.65
C VAL A 304 15.09 0.69 -17.12
N ALA A 305 15.68 1.39 -16.16
CA ALA A 305 16.51 2.57 -16.41
C ALA A 305 17.97 2.26 -16.81
N SER A 306 18.38 1.00 -16.76
CA SER A 306 19.75 0.51 -17.03
C SER A 306 19.68 -0.91 -17.62
N PRO A 307 20.63 -1.37 -18.46
CA PRO A 307 20.56 -2.70 -19.04
C PRO A 307 20.69 -3.79 -17.97
N VAL A 308 20.00 -4.91 -18.19
CA VAL A 308 19.99 -6.07 -17.29
C VAL A 308 20.59 -7.27 -18.03
N PRO A 309 21.47 -8.07 -17.40
CA PRO A 309 22.01 -9.27 -18.02
C PRO A 309 20.90 -10.29 -18.31
N ILE A 310 20.96 -10.91 -19.49
CA ILE A 310 20.08 -12.02 -19.89
C ILE A 310 20.47 -13.27 -19.09
N GLY A 311 19.46 -14.03 -18.65
CA GLY A 311 19.63 -15.27 -17.91
C GLY A 311 18.91 -15.29 -16.56
N ILE A 312 19.24 -16.28 -15.74
CA ILE A 312 18.60 -16.49 -14.44
C ILE A 312 19.20 -15.55 -13.40
N VAL A 313 18.35 -14.72 -12.80
CA VAL A 313 18.67 -13.89 -11.64
C VAL A 313 18.19 -14.61 -10.39
N THR A 314 19.13 -14.88 -9.48
CA THR A 314 18.85 -15.49 -8.18
C THR A 314 19.19 -14.51 -7.06
N HIS A 315 18.23 -14.27 -6.18
CA HIS A 315 18.46 -13.54 -4.94
C HIS A 315 17.78 -14.25 -3.77
N TYR A 316 18.21 -13.94 -2.55
CA TYR A 316 17.55 -14.31 -1.31
C TYR A 316 16.85 -13.08 -0.76
N MET A 317 15.59 -13.20 -0.36
CA MET A 317 14.76 -12.10 0.13
C MET A 317 14.47 -12.24 1.62
N ARG A 318 14.64 -11.15 2.38
CA ARG A 318 14.33 -11.12 3.81
C ARG A 318 12.87 -11.52 4.05
N PRO A 319 12.56 -12.42 5.01
CA PRO A 319 11.21 -12.96 5.20
C PRO A 319 10.33 -12.03 6.05
N VAL A 320 10.28 -10.75 5.68
CA VAL A 320 9.48 -9.73 6.37
C VAL A 320 8.44 -9.19 5.39
N ASN A 321 7.16 -9.24 5.75
CA ASN A 321 6.04 -8.79 4.91
C ASN A 321 5.79 -7.28 5.03
N VAL A 322 6.86 -6.50 4.90
CA VAL A 322 6.85 -5.04 4.93
C VAL A 322 7.73 -4.54 3.79
N ALA A 323 7.27 -3.52 3.08
CA ALA A 323 8.06 -2.82 2.08
C ALA A 323 8.90 -1.72 2.74
N PRO A 324 10.10 -1.40 2.23
CA PRO A 324 10.74 -1.99 1.05
C PRO A 324 11.22 -3.44 1.30
N ARG A 325 11.21 -4.27 0.25
CA ARG A 325 11.79 -5.62 0.30
C ARG A 325 13.30 -5.53 0.13
N LEU A 326 14.03 -6.28 0.95
CA LEU A 326 15.48 -6.39 0.88
C LEU A 326 15.87 -7.73 0.29
N VAL A 327 16.87 -7.70 -0.58
CA VAL A 327 17.44 -8.87 -1.24
C VAL A 327 18.96 -8.93 -1.10
N SER A 328 19.52 -10.13 -1.18
CA SER A 328 20.96 -10.38 -1.22
C SER A 328 21.27 -11.41 -2.31
N GLU A 329 22.39 -11.25 -3.00
CA GLU A 329 22.91 -12.26 -3.93
C GLU A 329 23.42 -13.50 -3.16
N ASP A 330 23.92 -13.31 -1.93
CA ASP A 330 24.44 -14.39 -1.10
C ASP A 330 23.32 -15.12 -0.35
N TYR A 331 23.55 -16.41 -0.12
CA TYR A 331 22.68 -17.19 0.75
C TYR A 331 22.66 -16.61 2.16
N VAL A 332 21.46 -16.27 2.64
CA VAL A 332 21.22 -15.89 4.04
C VAL A 332 20.24 -16.89 4.65
N LYS A 333 20.64 -17.51 5.75
CA LYS A 333 19.81 -18.51 6.45
C LYS A 333 18.43 -17.94 6.78
N GLY A 334 17.38 -18.65 6.36
CA GLY A 334 15.98 -18.27 6.59
C GLY A 334 15.40 -17.26 5.59
N TRP A 335 16.19 -16.73 4.66
CA TRP A 335 15.68 -15.87 3.59
C TRP A 335 15.07 -16.69 2.46
N TYR A 336 14.07 -16.12 1.78
CA TYR A 336 13.37 -16.80 0.70
C TYR A 336 14.16 -16.75 -0.59
N LEU A 337 14.33 -17.91 -1.23
CA LEU A 337 14.87 -17.98 -2.59
C LEU A 337 13.91 -17.32 -3.59
N CYS A 338 14.41 -16.34 -4.34
CA CYS A 338 13.71 -15.63 -5.39
C CYS A 338 14.43 -15.81 -6.73
N LYS A 339 13.72 -16.37 -7.72
CA LYS A 339 14.24 -16.60 -9.07
C LYS A 339 13.34 -15.93 -10.11
N LEU A 340 13.98 -15.28 -11.07
CA LEU A 340 13.39 -14.82 -12.32
C LEU A 340 14.39 -15.06 -13.46
N GLU A 341 13.90 -15.16 -14.68
CA GLU A 341 14.72 -15.29 -15.88
C GLU A 341 14.47 -14.08 -16.78
N VAL A 342 15.52 -13.32 -17.06
CA VAL A 342 15.50 -12.23 -18.04
C VAL A 342 15.74 -12.87 -19.41
N MET A 343 14.70 -12.91 -20.23
CA MET A 343 14.73 -13.58 -21.54
C MET A 343 15.27 -12.64 -22.64
N GLU A 344 14.88 -11.38 -22.58
CA GLU A 344 15.20 -10.34 -23.56
C GLU A 344 15.45 -9.04 -22.80
N CYS A 345 16.33 -8.17 -23.31
CA CYS A 345 16.60 -6.84 -22.76
C CYS A 345 16.98 -5.90 -23.91
N ASN A 346 16.00 -5.17 -24.43
CA ASN A 346 16.15 -4.36 -25.65
C ASN A 346 16.21 -2.88 -25.30
N LYS A 347 17.14 -2.14 -25.91
CA LYS A 347 17.23 -0.68 -25.75
C LYS A 347 16.07 -0.01 -26.46
N VAL A 348 15.38 0.90 -25.78
CA VAL A 348 14.24 1.67 -26.31
C VAL A 348 14.38 3.15 -25.93
N PRO A 349 13.73 4.08 -26.67
CA PRO A 349 13.67 5.48 -26.26
C PRO A 349 13.04 5.61 -24.88
N TRP A 350 13.51 6.57 -24.07
CA TRP A 350 12.82 6.89 -22.83
C TRP A 350 11.41 7.44 -23.14
N PRO A 351 10.36 7.04 -22.42
CA PRO A 351 9.01 7.53 -22.70
C PRO A 351 8.92 9.06 -22.63
N ASN A 352 8.24 9.69 -23.58
CA ASN A 352 8.12 11.15 -23.57
C ASN A 352 7.29 11.66 -22.36
N SER A 353 7.35 12.97 -22.08
CA SER A 353 6.67 13.57 -20.94
C SER A 353 5.13 13.49 -21.03
N ILE A 354 4.58 13.53 -22.25
CA ILE A 354 3.13 13.49 -22.50
C ILE A 354 2.57 12.12 -22.07
N ILE A 355 3.24 11.04 -22.46
CA ILE A 355 2.88 9.68 -22.05
C ILE A 355 3.02 9.54 -20.53
N GLN A 356 4.14 10.00 -19.95
CA GLN A 356 4.35 9.93 -18.51
C GLN A 356 3.25 10.68 -17.73
N GLU A 357 2.86 11.88 -18.17
CA GLU A 357 1.78 12.66 -17.55
C GLU A 357 0.43 11.97 -17.67
N LYS A 358 0.10 11.45 -18.87
CA LYS A 358 -1.14 10.70 -19.13
C LYS A 358 -1.33 9.49 -18.20
N TYR A 359 -0.24 8.80 -17.88
CA TYR A 359 -0.24 7.64 -16.98
C TYR A 359 0.17 7.98 -15.53
N SER A 360 0.35 9.28 -15.25
CA SER A 360 0.77 9.83 -13.97
C SER A 360 2.09 9.27 -13.44
N VAL A 361 2.99 8.82 -14.31
CA VAL A 361 4.26 8.18 -13.93
C VAL A 361 5.12 9.15 -13.12
N GLU A 362 5.56 8.72 -11.95
CA GLU A 362 6.32 9.56 -11.02
C GLU A 362 7.74 9.85 -11.54
N SER A 363 8.17 11.12 -11.48
CA SER A 363 9.55 11.48 -11.78
C SER A 363 10.45 11.10 -10.61
N CYS A 364 11.27 10.07 -10.81
CA CYS A 364 12.06 9.45 -9.75
C CYS A 364 13.54 9.87 -9.72
N GLY A 365 13.91 10.94 -10.44
CA GLY A 365 15.25 11.53 -10.36
C GLY A 365 16.41 10.75 -11.00
N TRP A 366 16.13 9.76 -11.86
CA TRP A 366 17.19 9.01 -12.56
C TRP A 366 18.12 9.94 -13.38
N PRO A 367 19.45 9.78 -13.34
CA PRO A 367 20.39 10.75 -13.90
C PRO A 367 20.30 10.96 -15.42
N THR A 368 20.06 9.90 -16.18
CA THR A 368 20.06 9.92 -17.65
C THR A 368 18.72 9.42 -18.21
N LYS A 369 18.02 10.24 -18.98
CA LYS A 369 16.68 9.90 -19.52
C LYS A 369 16.64 9.87 -21.06
N ASP A 370 17.73 9.44 -21.68
CA ASP A 370 17.82 9.34 -23.14
C ASP A 370 17.20 8.04 -23.65
N PHE A 371 17.47 6.94 -22.95
CA PHE A 371 17.04 5.60 -23.30
C PHE A 371 16.70 4.80 -22.05
N ALA A 372 15.78 3.88 -22.20
CA ALA A 372 15.44 2.85 -21.24
C ALA A 372 15.69 1.47 -21.87
N TYR A 373 15.46 0.41 -21.11
CA TYR A 373 15.56 -0.96 -21.60
C TYR A 373 14.27 -1.69 -21.29
N GLU A 374 13.70 -2.33 -22.28
CA GLU A 374 12.55 -3.19 -22.09
C GLU A 374 13.01 -4.63 -21.93
N CYS A 375 12.74 -5.19 -20.75
CA CYS A 375 13.06 -6.56 -20.40
C CYS A 375 11.82 -7.44 -20.47
N LYS A 376 11.95 -8.61 -21.10
CA LYS A 376 10.95 -9.68 -20.99
C LYS A 376 11.40 -10.67 -19.93
N ILE A 377 10.56 -10.89 -18.92
CA ILE A 377 10.93 -11.62 -17.71
C ILE A 377 9.97 -12.78 -17.49
N ASN A 378 10.53 -13.98 -17.30
CA ASN A 378 9.80 -15.16 -16.83
C ASN A 378 9.92 -15.26 -15.30
N LEU A 379 8.81 -15.07 -14.59
CA LEU A 379 8.78 -15.01 -13.13
C LEU A 379 8.59 -16.40 -12.52
N MET A 380 9.69 -17.03 -12.09
CA MET A 380 9.69 -18.41 -11.57
C MET A 380 9.18 -18.52 -10.13
N THR A 381 9.48 -17.53 -9.28
CA THR A 381 8.93 -17.42 -7.91
C THR A 381 8.09 -16.16 -7.76
N GLY A 382 7.11 -16.14 -6.86
CA GLY A 382 6.21 -14.98 -6.70
C GLY A 382 6.19 -14.43 -5.28
N LYS A 383 7.15 -13.56 -4.92
CA LYS A 383 7.11 -12.77 -3.69
C LYS A 383 6.67 -11.33 -3.97
N THR A 384 6.09 -10.66 -2.98
CA THR A 384 5.72 -9.24 -3.06
C THR A 384 6.91 -8.40 -3.51
N HIS A 385 6.70 -7.51 -4.49
CA HIS A 385 7.72 -6.62 -5.09
C HIS A 385 8.95 -7.35 -5.66
N GLN A 386 8.91 -8.67 -5.91
CA GLN A 386 10.09 -9.45 -6.26
C GLN A 386 10.84 -8.90 -7.49
N ILE A 387 10.14 -8.64 -8.59
CA ILE A 387 10.76 -8.10 -9.81
C ILE A 387 11.38 -6.73 -9.52
N ARG A 388 10.62 -5.84 -8.88
CA ARG A 388 11.03 -4.46 -8.55
C ARG A 388 12.32 -4.41 -7.74
N THR A 389 12.40 -5.17 -6.64
CA THR A 389 13.59 -5.19 -5.77
C THR A 389 14.78 -5.88 -6.43
N GLN A 390 14.56 -6.98 -7.18
CA GLN A 390 15.66 -7.69 -7.84
C GLN A 390 16.28 -6.83 -8.97
N LEU A 391 15.45 -6.13 -9.75
CA LEU A 391 15.95 -5.25 -10.81
C LEU A 391 16.66 -4.01 -10.24
N ALA A 392 16.15 -3.43 -9.15
CA ALA A 392 16.84 -2.34 -8.46
C ALA A 392 18.19 -2.77 -7.85
N ALA A 393 18.26 -3.98 -7.26
CA ALA A 393 19.52 -4.54 -6.74
C ALA A 393 20.55 -4.83 -7.84
N LEU A 394 20.10 -5.05 -9.08
CA LEU A 394 20.98 -5.15 -10.25
C LEU A 394 21.44 -3.77 -10.79
N GLY A 395 21.05 -2.67 -10.14
CA GLY A 395 21.34 -1.32 -10.60
C GLY A 395 20.45 -0.86 -11.77
N ALA A 396 19.34 -1.56 -12.02
CA ALA A 396 18.42 -1.31 -13.13
C ALA A 396 16.98 -1.14 -12.63
N PRO A 397 16.67 -0.09 -11.83
CA PRO A 397 15.34 0.11 -11.29
C PRO A 397 14.30 0.33 -12.41
N ILE A 398 13.07 -0.05 -12.12
CA ILE A 398 11.93 0.11 -13.02
C ILE A 398 11.58 1.60 -13.15
N VAL A 399 11.32 2.07 -14.37
CA VAL A 399 10.89 3.44 -14.66
C VAL A 399 9.60 3.76 -13.90
N GLY A 400 9.60 4.87 -13.15
CA GLY A 400 8.47 5.32 -12.33
C GLY A 400 8.37 4.69 -10.93
N ASP A 401 9.24 3.73 -10.58
CA ASP A 401 9.22 3.10 -9.26
C ASP A 401 9.92 3.97 -8.21
N SER A 402 9.17 4.89 -7.60
CA SER A 402 9.69 5.86 -6.64
C SER A 402 10.24 5.25 -5.36
N MET A 403 9.86 4.01 -5.02
CA MET A 403 10.41 3.30 -3.87
C MET A 403 11.83 2.83 -4.14
N TYR A 404 12.00 1.96 -5.14
CA TYR A 404 13.25 1.24 -5.36
C TYR A 404 14.23 2.01 -6.25
N MET A 405 13.76 2.97 -7.05
CA MET A 405 14.66 3.85 -7.80
C MET A 405 15.45 4.77 -6.87
N ALA A 406 14.82 5.28 -5.80
CA ALA A 406 15.50 6.13 -4.81
C ALA A 406 16.69 5.40 -4.16
N SER A 407 16.50 4.15 -3.75
CA SER A 407 17.58 3.33 -3.18
C SER A 407 18.67 3.02 -4.21
N ALA A 408 18.30 2.72 -5.46
CA ALA A 408 19.28 2.50 -6.52
C ALA A 408 20.14 3.74 -6.83
N ILE A 409 19.54 4.95 -6.81
CA ILE A 409 20.28 6.21 -6.96
C ILE A 409 21.23 6.45 -5.77
N ALA A 410 20.78 6.14 -4.56
CA ALA A 410 21.64 6.24 -3.36
C ALA A 410 22.85 5.30 -3.46
N GLU A 411 22.66 4.07 -3.94
CA GLU A 411 23.74 3.10 -4.17
C GLU A 411 24.67 3.53 -5.32
N LEU A 412 24.16 4.14 -6.39
CA LEU A 412 25.01 4.73 -7.43
C LEU A 412 25.92 5.85 -6.88
N THR A 413 25.42 6.63 -5.93
CA THR A 413 26.16 7.74 -5.32
C THR A 413 27.15 7.26 -4.25
N ASN A 414 26.77 6.24 -3.49
CA ASN A 414 27.58 5.61 -2.46
C ASN A 414 27.43 4.08 -2.51
N PRO A 415 28.30 3.37 -3.25
CA PRO A 415 28.15 1.93 -3.46
C PRO A 415 28.25 1.06 -2.21
N GLU A 416 28.82 1.57 -1.11
CA GLU A 416 28.93 0.83 0.16
C GLU A 416 27.69 0.97 1.06
N ILE A 417 26.71 1.81 0.67
CA ILE A 417 25.53 2.10 1.50
C ILE A 417 24.58 0.91 1.63
N ASN A 418 24.57 0.01 0.64
CA ASN A 418 23.73 -1.18 0.63
C ASN A 418 24.46 -2.34 1.33
N PRO A 419 24.03 -2.76 2.55
CA PRO A 419 24.72 -3.81 3.29
C PRO A 419 24.65 -5.19 2.63
N PHE A 420 23.80 -5.35 1.62
CA PHE A 420 23.60 -6.57 0.85
C PHE A 420 24.07 -6.47 -0.60
N GLY A 421 24.57 -5.29 -1.01
CA GLY A 421 25.04 -5.01 -2.38
C GLY A 421 26.38 -5.67 -2.70
N LYS A 422 26.96 -5.35 -3.87
CA LYS A 422 28.20 -5.98 -4.33
C LYS A 422 29.44 -5.53 -3.56
N LEU A 423 29.52 -4.24 -3.24
CA LEU A 423 30.64 -3.63 -2.51
C LEU A 423 30.37 -3.65 -1.00
N LYS A 424 30.30 -4.86 -0.44
CA LYS A 424 29.91 -5.07 0.97
C LYS A 424 30.96 -4.48 1.90
N LYS A 425 30.51 -3.58 2.77
CA LYS A 425 31.28 -3.19 3.95
C LYS A 425 31.31 -4.34 4.95
N LEU A 426 32.50 -4.71 5.41
CA LEU A 426 32.65 -5.65 6.52
C LEU A 426 32.31 -4.94 7.83
N TYR A 427 31.31 -5.46 8.55
CA TYR A 427 30.89 -4.94 9.84
C TYR A 427 31.60 -5.69 10.97
N LEU A 428 32.14 -4.95 11.95
CA LEU A 428 32.89 -5.51 13.08
C LEU A 428 31.98 -6.25 14.07
N ASN A 429 30.71 -5.85 14.17
CA ASN A 429 29.70 -6.48 15.02
C ASN A 429 28.30 -6.42 14.37
N GLU A 430 27.37 -7.22 14.89
CA GLU A 430 25.99 -7.30 14.37
C GLU A 430 25.16 -6.03 14.63
N SER A 431 25.51 -5.23 15.65
CA SER A 431 24.82 -3.98 15.95
C SER A 431 25.07 -2.93 14.86
N ASP A 432 26.31 -2.77 14.43
CA ASP A 432 26.69 -1.84 13.36
C ASP A 432 26.03 -2.22 12.04
N LYS A 433 25.95 -3.53 11.77
CA LYS A 433 25.25 -4.07 10.60
C LYS A 433 23.75 -3.77 10.67
N ALA A 434 23.12 -3.92 11.83
CA ALA A 434 21.71 -3.59 12.01
C ALA A 434 21.43 -2.11 11.74
N ILE A 435 22.27 -1.21 12.27
CA ILE A 435 22.17 0.24 12.03
C ILE A 435 22.31 0.55 10.54
N ALA A 436 23.29 -0.05 9.86
CA ALA A 436 23.48 0.15 8.42
C ALA A 436 22.28 -0.35 7.60
N VAL A 437 21.65 -1.47 8.00
CA VAL A 437 20.41 -1.96 7.38
C VAL A 437 19.26 -0.97 7.55
N GLU A 438 19.11 -0.36 8.73
CA GLU A 438 18.09 0.68 8.97
C GLU A 438 18.34 1.94 8.12
N GLN A 439 19.60 2.39 8.06
CA GLN A 439 20.00 3.53 7.22
C GLN A 439 19.74 3.27 5.73
N TRP A 440 19.97 2.03 5.27
CA TRP A 440 19.68 1.62 3.90
C TRP A 440 18.17 1.55 3.61
N ILE A 441 17.38 0.99 4.53
CA ILE A 441 15.92 1.01 4.41
C ILE A 441 15.41 2.46 4.27
N ALA A 442 16.00 3.40 5.02
CA ALA A 442 15.65 4.81 4.97
C ALA A 442 15.97 5.51 3.63
N GLN A 443 16.82 4.92 2.77
CA GLN A 443 17.09 5.44 1.41
C GLN A 443 15.98 5.11 0.40
N HIS A 444 15.11 4.15 0.71
CA HIS A 444 14.00 3.80 -0.18
C HIS A 444 12.95 4.90 -0.14
N GLY A 445 12.33 5.16 -1.30
CA GLY A 445 11.25 6.12 -1.41
C GLY A 445 9.90 5.54 -0.97
N LYS A 446 8.83 6.23 -1.36
CA LYS A 446 7.46 5.83 -1.05
C LYS A 446 6.95 4.82 -2.09
N GLU A 447 5.94 4.05 -1.72
CA GLU A 447 5.26 3.16 -2.67
C GLU A 447 4.58 3.99 -3.76
N PRO A 448 4.84 3.71 -5.06
CA PRO A 448 4.20 4.43 -6.15
C PRO A 448 2.70 4.23 -6.13
N GLN A 449 1.93 5.31 -6.30
CA GLN A 449 0.47 5.27 -6.20
C GLN A 449 -0.22 4.91 -7.52
N VAL A 450 0.53 5.00 -8.62
CA VAL A 450 0.03 4.97 -10.01
C VAL A 450 0.90 4.03 -10.85
N ALA A 451 0.98 4.23 -12.16
CA ALA A 451 1.66 3.31 -13.06
C ALA A 451 3.18 3.36 -12.91
N ILE A 452 3.80 2.17 -12.91
CA ILE A 452 5.23 1.99 -13.15
C ILE A 452 5.44 1.24 -14.47
N GLY A 453 6.68 1.18 -14.95
CA GLY A 453 7.09 0.42 -16.11
C GLY A 453 7.08 -1.10 -15.89
N LEU A 454 6.02 -1.69 -15.32
CA LEU A 454 5.90 -3.13 -15.06
C LEU A 454 4.51 -3.65 -15.44
N GLN A 455 4.48 -4.61 -16.35
CA GLN A 455 3.25 -5.25 -16.81
C GLN A 455 3.39 -6.77 -16.78
N ALA A 456 2.45 -7.48 -16.15
CA ALA A 456 2.24 -8.91 -16.29
C ALA A 456 1.65 -9.21 -17.68
N CYS A 457 2.49 -9.23 -18.71
CA CYS A 457 2.06 -9.22 -20.10
C CYS A 457 1.39 -10.53 -20.55
N GLN A 458 1.70 -11.66 -19.92
CA GLN A 458 1.09 -12.95 -20.27
C GLN A 458 1.07 -13.91 -19.07
N ILE A 459 0.01 -14.69 -18.97
CA ILE A 459 -0.11 -15.82 -18.06
C ILE A 459 -0.55 -17.08 -18.81
N SER A 460 0.06 -18.21 -18.48
CA SER A 460 -0.32 -19.50 -19.05
C SER A 460 -0.15 -20.66 -18.08
N TRP A 461 -0.94 -21.72 -18.27
CA TRP A 461 -0.89 -22.93 -17.45
C TRP A 461 -1.41 -24.15 -18.22
N ASP A 462 -1.30 -25.33 -17.61
CA ASP A 462 -1.67 -26.62 -18.20
C ASP A 462 -1.01 -26.86 -19.57
N ASP A 463 0.32 -26.69 -19.59
CA ASP A 463 1.18 -26.88 -20.77
C ASP A 463 0.76 -26.03 -21.98
N GLY A 464 0.27 -24.81 -21.71
CA GLY A 464 -0.12 -23.86 -22.75
C GLY A 464 -1.50 -24.09 -23.33
N LYS A 465 -2.33 -24.95 -22.72
CA LYS A 465 -3.76 -25.06 -23.05
C LYS A 465 -4.51 -23.77 -22.76
N HIS A 466 -4.07 -23.04 -21.75
CA HIS A 466 -4.61 -21.73 -21.37
C HIS A 466 -3.51 -20.70 -21.51
N ILE A 467 -3.67 -19.75 -22.42
CA ILE A 467 -2.72 -18.65 -22.66
C ILE A 467 -3.51 -17.37 -22.83
N TYR A 468 -3.23 -16.38 -21.99
CA TYR A 468 -3.87 -15.08 -22.04
C TYR A 468 -2.81 -13.99 -21.98
N SER A 469 -2.98 -12.94 -22.80
CA SER A 469 -2.07 -11.80 -22.89
C SER A 469 -2.79 -10.51 -22.54
N ALA A 470 -2.11 -9.60 -21.87
CA ALA A 470 -2.58 -8.25 -21.59
C ALA A 470 -2.51 -7.39 -22.87
N GLY A 471 -3.13 -6.21 -22.82
CA GLY A 471 -2.97 -5.20 -23.88
C GLY A 471 -1.54 -4.64 -23.94
N SER A 472 -1.30 -3.74 -24.90
CA SER A 472 0.00 -3.06 -25.02
C SER A 472 0.32 -2.26 -23.74
N PRO A 473 1.55 -2.36 -23.20
CA PRO A 473 1.95 -1.58 -22.05
C PRO A 473 1.98 -0.09 -22.38
N TRP A 474 1.76 0.76 -21.38
CA TRP A 474 1.60 2.21 -21.58
C TRP A 474 2.80 2.89 -22.26
N TRP A 475 4.02 2.37 -22.07
CA TRP A 475 5.24 2.93 -22.66
C TRP A 475 5.46 2.58 -24.14
N ARG A 476 4.61 1.70 -24.70
CA ARG A 476 4.60 1.38 -26.14
C ARG A 476 3.47 2.11 -26.90
N LEU A 477 2.68 2.93 -26.21
CA LEU A 477 1.59 3.67 -26.83
C LEU A 477 2.14 4.99 -27.40
N GLU A 478 1.77 5.29 -28.64
CA GLU A 478 2.15 6.52 -29.35
C GLU A 478 1.25 7.71 -28.98
#